data_AF-A0A2H5WLU9-F1
#
_entry.id   AF-A0A2H5WLU9-F1
#
_cell.length_a   1.000
_cell.length_b   1.000
_cell.length_c   1.000
_cell.angle_alpha   90.00
_cell.angle_beta   90.00
_cell.angle_gamma   90.00
#
_symmetry.space_group_name_H-M   'P 1'
#
loop_
_entity.id
_entity.type
_entity.pdbx_description
1 polymer ?
#
loop_
_entity_poly.entity_id
_entity_poly.type
_entity_poly.pdbx_seq_one_letter_code
_entity_poly.pdbx_strand_id
1 'polypeptide(L)'
;MNANKRLERIAFELALCVATYSRTKEGTYDDESGAWVIIREFPLPEGYNYETTDVLILLPPNYPQTPPDWFYVDTNLRLANGKKPAHIFYDDTHDPNEAIYGDQPPEMLGWTACCLHIREWKPAANPIEGHCLLSVCELIKNAFERWKHASSSLW
;
A
#
# COMPACT_ATOMS: atom_id res chain seq x y z
N MET A 1 -5.54 -19.96 -18.40
CA MET A 1 -4.67 -19.14 -19.28
C MET A 1 -4.51 -17.68 -18.84
N ASN A 2 -5.24 -17.15 -17.83
CA ASN A 2 -5.13 -15.74 -17.41
C ASN A 2 -4.17 -15.44 -16.24
N ALA A 3 -3.78 -16.45 -15.43
CA ALA A 3 -2.89 -16.24 -14.27
C ALA A 3 -1.54 -15.64 -14.67
N ASN A 4 -0.96 -16.09 -15.80
CA ASN A 4 0.34 -15.60 -16.26
C ASN A 4 0.33 -14.09 -16.57
N LYS A 5 -0.72 -13.58 -17.26
CA LYS A 5 -0.82 -12.15 -17.59
C LYS A 5 -0.99 -11.24 -16.38
N ARG A 6 -1.70 -11.71 -15.35
CA ARG A 6 -1.85 -10.96 -14.09
C ARG A 6 -0.50 -10.83 -13.40
N LEU A 7 0.21 -11.94 -13.22
CA LEU A 7 1.52 -11.96 -12.58
C LEU A 7 2.55 -11.15 -13.37
N GLU A 8 2.58 -11.27 -14.70
CA GLU A 8 3.43 -10.44 -15.58
C GLU A 8 3.19 -8.94 -15.36
N ARG A 9 1.92 -8.53 -15.27
CA ARG A 9 1.56 -7.14 -15.00
C ARG A 9 2.00 -6.69 -13.62
N ILE A 10 1.75 -7.49 -12.58
CA ILE A 10 2.12 -7.17 -11.20
C ILE A 10 3.63 -7.07 -11.05
N ALA A 11 4.38 -8.01 -11.62
CA ALA A 11 5.84 -8.00 -11.59
C ALA A 11 6.41 -6.75 -12.27
N PHE A 12 5.86 -6.37 -13.44
CA PHE A 12 6.25 -5.15 -14.14
C PHE A 12 5.96 -3.89 -13.32
N GLU A 13 4.75 -3.77 -12.79
CA GLU A 13 4.36 -2.61 -11.99
C GLU A 13 5.14 -2.51 -10.68
N LEU A 14 5.38 -3.64 -10.00
CA LEU A 14 6.22 -3.68 -8.81
C LEU A 14 7.63 -3.20 -9.14
N ALA A 15 8.22 -3.62 -10.27
CA ALA A 15 9.52 -3.14 -10.69
C ALA A 15 9.57 -1.60 -10.84
N LEU A 16 8.52 -1.00 -11.40
CA LEU A 16 8.40 0.47 -11.46
C LEU A 16 8.27 1.10 -10.05
N CYS A 17 7.48 0.48 -9.17
CA CYS A 17 7.28 0.96 -7.81
C CYS A 17 8.57 0.92 -7.01
N VAL A 18 9.30 -0.20 -6.99
CA VAL A 18 10.55 -0.31 -6.21
C VAL A 18 11.66 0.55 -6.80
N ALA A 19 11.70 0.71 -8.13
CA ALA A 19 12.60 1.66 -8.79
C ALA A 19 12.39 3.10 -8.30
N THR A 20 11.14 3.48 -8.02
CA THR A 20 10.75 4.87 -7.69
C THR A 20 10.69 5.13 -6.19
N TYR A 21 10.06 4.21 -5.44
CA TYR A 21 9.60 4.42 -4.07
C TYR A 21 10.19 3.43 -3.06
N SER A 22 11.11 2.53 -3.44
CA SER A 22 11.91 1.78 -2.47
C SER A 22 13.30 2.41 -2.35
N ARG A 23 13.77 2.57 -1.10
CA ARG A 23 15.16 2.98 -0.82
C ARG A 23 16.15 1.89 -1.26
N THR A 24 15.83 0.62 -1.04
CA THR A 24 16.67 -0.54 -1.37
C THR A 24 16.44 -1.09 -2.78
N LYS A 25 15.41 -0.62 -3.49
CA LYS A 25 14.95 -1.17 -4.78
C LYS A 25 14.40 -2.59 -4.66
N GLU A 26 13.89 -2.93 -3.49
CA GLU A 26 13.36 -4.25 -3.18
C GLU A 26 11.84 -4.23 -3.01
N GLY A 27 11.24 -5.35 -3.38
CA GLY A 27 9.82 -5.62 -3.17
C GLY A 27 9.52 -7.08 -3.44
N THR A 28 8.41 -7.55 -2.90
CA THR A 28 7.92 -8.93 -3.09
C THR A 28 6.46 -8.89 -3.47
N TYR A 29 5.97 -9.93 -4.12
CA TYR A 29 4.57 -10.07 -4.47
C TYR A 29 4.15 -11.53 -4.35
N ASP A 30 2.85 -11.76 -4.32
CA ASP A 30 2.27 -13.09 -4.44
C ASP A 30 2.50 -13.64 -5.85
N ASP A 31 3.45 -14.55 -6.00
CA ASP A 31 3.78 -15.18 -7.27
C ASP A 31 2.85 -16.36 -7.63
N GLU A 32 1.90 -16.70 -6.77
CA GLU A 32 0.87 -17.71 -7.05
C GLU A 32 -0.38 -17.07 -7.67
N SER A 33 -0.98 -16.09 -6.97
CA SER A 33 -2.25 -15.49 -7.38
C SER A 33 -2.17 -14.00 -7.71
N GLY A 34 -1.09 -13.33 -7.31
CA GLY A 34 -0.95 -11.88 -7.43
C GLY A 34 -1.93 -11.13 -6.54
N ALA A 35 -2.29 -11.66 -5.37
CA ALA A 35 -3.24 -11.04 -4.45
C ALA A 35 -2.64 -9.88 -3.64
N TRP A 36 -1.32 -9.72 -3.62
CA TRP A 36 -0.67 -8.66 -2.85
C TRP A 36 0.71 -8.30 -3.41
N VAL A 37 1.17 -7.11 -3.04
CA VAL A 37 2.55 -6.64 -3.24
C VAL A 37 3.06 -5.97 -1.98
N ILE A 38 4.38 -6.02 -1.76
CA ILE A 38 5.04 -5.27 -0.70
C ILE A 38 6.22 -4.51 -1.27
N ILE A 39 6.26 -3.20 -1.01
CA ILE A 39 7.36 -2.31 -1.33
C ILE A 39 8.20 -2.13 -0.07
N ARG A 40 9.49 -2.50 -0.14
CA ARG A 40 10.40 -2.45 1.01
C ARG A 40 10.98 -1.06 1.19
N GLU A 41 11.14 -0.64 2.44
CA GLU A 41 11.74 0.66 2.80
C GLU A 41 11.16 1.85 2.00
N PHE A 42 9.84 1.95 1.99
CA PHE A 42 9.12 3.08 1.42
C PHE A 42 9.45 4.36 2.20
N PRO A 43 9.92 5.44 1.57
CA PRO A 43 10.35 6.65 2.26
C PRO A 43 9.16 7.38 2.88
N LEU A 44 9.30 7.67 4.17
CA LEU A 44 8.38 8.53 4.90
C LEU A 44 8.90 9.97 4.88
N PRO A 45 8.02 10.97 4.88
CA PRO A 45 8.46 12.35 5.05
C PRO A 45 8.94 12.61 6.48
N GLU A 46 9.70 13.67 6.68
CA GLU A 46 10.09 14.11 8.03
C GLU A 46 8.84 14.37 8.90
N GLY A 47 8.86 13.89 10.14
CA GLY A 47 7.75 14.01 11.10
C GLY A 47 7.22 12.67 11.61
N TYR A 48 7.68 11.54 11.06
CA TYR A 48 7.44 10.19 11.55
C TYR A 48 8.56 9.71 12.49
N ASN A 49 8.31 8.65 13.27
CA ASN A 49 9.31 8.00 14.11
C ASN A 49 10.30 7.12 13.32
N TYR A 50 10.01 6.86 12.05
CA TYR A 50 10.87 6.14 11.11
C TYR A 50 11.16 7.01 9.88
N GLU A 51 12.29 6.74 9.23
CA GLU A 51 12.58 7.33 7.91
C GLU A 51 11.94 6.56 6.76
N THR A 52 11.69 5.27 6.96
CA THR A 52 11.08 4.37 5.99
C THR A 52 10.12 3.40 6.69
N THR A 53 9.22 2.81 5.94
CA THR A 53 8.38 1.69 6.38
C THR A 53 8.13 0.75 5.20
N ASP A 54 7.84 -0.51 5.46
CA ASP A 54 7.34 -1.36 4.38
C ASP A 54 5.87 -1.01 4.11
N VAL A 55 5.47 -1.12 2.84
CA VAL A 55 4.10 -0.85 2.39
C VAL A 55 3.55 -2.09 1.72
N LEU A 56 2.57 -2.72 2.36
CA LEU A 56 1.80 -3.83 1.83
C LEU A 56 0.53 -3.30 1.16
N ILE A 57 0.23 -3.77 -0.05
CA ILE A 57 -0.98 -3.43 -0.79
C ILE A 57 -1.66 -4.73 -1.20
N LEU A 58 -2.92 -4.89 -0.78
CA LEU A 58 -3.78 -5.99 -1.22
C LEU A 58 -4.41 -5.65 -2.57
N LEU A 59 -4.36 -6.58 -3.51
CA LEU A 59 -4.85 -6.41 -4.87
C LEU A 59 -6.15 -7.17 -5.06
N PRO A 60 -7.24 -6.52 -5.50
CA PRO A 60 -8.49 -7.22 -5.73
C PRO A 60 -8.33 -8.27 -6.86
N PRO A 61 -9.19 -9.31 -6.88
CA PRO A 61 -9.14 -10.35 -7.92
C PRO A 61 -9.23 -9.81 -9.35
N ASN A 62 -9.99 -8.72 -9.54
CA ASN A 62 -10.15 -8.06 -10.84
C ASN A 62 -9.13 -6.95 -11.11
N TYR A 63 -8.13 -6.74 -10.24
CA TYR A 63 -7.00 -5.84 -10.54
C TYR A 63 -6.43 -6.19 -11.92
N PRO A 64 -6.28 -5.22 -12.83
CA PRO A 64 -6.28 -3.77 -12.64
C PRO A 64 -7.64 -3.07 -12.85
N GLN A 65 -8.70 -3.77 -13.19
CA GLN A 65 -10.00 -3.14 -13.49
C GLN A 65 -10.61 -2.48 -12.25
N THR A 66 -10.34 -3.04 -11.07
CA THR A 66 -10.70 -2.48 -9.77
C THR A 66 -9.42 -2.00 -9.06
N PRO A 67 -9.37 -0.78 -8.51
CA PRO A 67 -8.23 -0.31 -7.72
C PRO A 67 -8.12 -1.05 -6.38
N PRO A 68 -6.94 -1.04 -5.73
CA PRO A 68 -6.82 -1.31 -4.31
C PRO A 68 -7.53 -0.24 -3.48
N ASP A 69 -8.13 -0.65 -2.36
CA ASP A 69 -8.87 0.26 -1.46
C ASP A 69 -8.12 0.52 -0.13
N TRP A 70 -7.13 -0.32 0.19
CA TRP A 70 -6.35 -0.27 1.43
C TRP A 70 -4.88 -0.54 1.18
N PHE A 71 -4.05 -0.01 2.06
CA PHE A 71 -2.66 -0.43 2.22
C PHE A 71 -2.34 -0.59 3.70
N TYR A 72 -1.19 -1.18 3.97
CA TYR A 72 -0.79 -1.54 5.30
C TYR A 72 0.67 -1.18 5.53
N VAL A 73 0.97 -0.82 6.78
CA VAL A 73 2.31 -0.39 7.23
C VAL A 73 2.65 -1.05 8.57
N ASP A 74 3.86 -0.85 9.05
CA ASP A 74 4.29 -1.33 10.37
C ASP A 74 3.38 -0.82 11.50
N THR A 75 2.90 -1.73 12.36
CA THR A 75 2.00 -1.41 13.49
C THR A 75 2.59 -0.43 14.52
N ASN A 76 3.90 -0.27 14.54
CA ASN A 76 4.63 0.66 15.41
C ASN A 76 4.90 2.02 14.77
N LEU A 77 4.47 2.25 13.51
CA LEU A 77 4.59 3.55 12.87
C LEU A 77 3.86 4.61 13.70
N ARG A 78 4.52 5.71 14.03
CA ARG A 78 3.98 6.85 14.79
C ARG A 78 4.52 8.16 14.21
N LEU A 79 3.94 9.29 14.64
CA LEU A 79 4.60 10.57 14.48
C LEU A 79 5.85 10.63 15.39
N ALA A 80 6.82 11.48 15.05
CA ALA A 80 8.06 11.63 15.81
C ALA A 80 7.84 12.03 17.29
N ASN A 81 6.70 12.65 17.58
CA ASN A 81 6.26 13.01 18.94
C ASN A 81 5.50 11.88 19.67
N GLY A 82 5.46 10.67 19.10
CA GLY A 82 4.79 9.49 19.65
C GLY A 82 3.27 9.43 19.41
N LYS A 83 2.64 10.46 18.83
CA LYS A 83 1.21 10.45 18.52
C LYS A 83 0.89 9.53 17.34
N LYS A 84 -0.36 9.07 17.29
CA LYS A 84 -0.92 8.37 16.12
C LYS A 84 -1.07 9.36 14.96
N PRO A 85 -0.57 9.06 13.74
CA PRO A 85 -0.92 9.79 12.53
C PRO A 85 -2.41 9.62 12.24
N ALA A 86 -3.01 10.56 11.51
CA ALA A 86 -4.39 10.41 11.07
C ALA A 86 -4.53 9.24 10.08
N HIS A 87 -5.71 8.60 10.07
CA HIS A 87 -6.10 7.54 9.14
C HIS A 87 -5.21 6.27 9.16
N ILE A 88 -4.51 6.03 10.27
CA ILE A 88 -3.90 4.73 10.57
C ILE A 88 -4.72 4.05 11.67
N PHE A 89 -5.24 2.87 11.37
CA PHE A 89 -6.19 2.14 12.20
C PHE A 89 -5.46 1.01 12.92
N TYR A 90 -4.96 1.32 14.13
CA TYR A 90 -4.24 0.38 15.00
C TYR A 90 -5.14 -0.62 15.73
N ASP A 91 -6.45 -0.47 15.57
CA ASP A 91 -7.43 -1.45 16.04
C ASP A 91 -7.99 -2.21 14.84
N ASP A 92 -8.18 -3.51 15.04
CA ASP A 92 -8.64 -4.45 14.02
C ASP A 92 -10.09 -4.18 13.56
N THR A 93 -10.81 -3.34 14.31
CA THR A 93 -12.25 -3.09 14.11
C THR A 93 -12.62 -2.39 12.79
N HIS A 94 -11.64 -1.85 12.06
CA HIS A 94 -11.87 -1.08 10.84
C HIS A 94 -11.28 -1.70 9.57
N ASP A 95 -10.56 -2.83 9.67
CA ASP A 95 -9.98 -3.50 8.50
C ASP A 95 -10.95 -4.52 7.90
N PRO A 96 -11.55 -4.27 6.71
CA PRO A 96 -12.43 -5.24 6.08
C PRO A 96 -11.71 -6.49 5.57
N ASN A 97 -10.37 -6.47 5.50
CA ASN A 97 -9.58 -7.55 4.91
C ASN A 97 -9.00 -8.52 5.95
N GLU A 98 -8.96 -8.16 7.24
CA GLU A 98 -8.42 -9.01 8.31
C GLU A 98 -9.12 -10.39 8.33
N ALA A 99 -10.46 -10.40 8.25
CA ALA A 99 -11.27 -11.62 8.24
C ALA A 99 -11.06 -12.50 6.98
N ILE A 100 -10.49 -11.93 5.92
CA ILE A 100 -10.27 -12.61 4.63
C ILE A 100 -8.86 -13.20 4.56
N TYR A 101 -7.86 -12.45 5.03
CA TYR A 101 -6.45 -12.82 4.88
C TYR A 101 -5.84 -13.49 6.11
N GLY A 102 -6.39 -13.33 7.33
CA GLY A 102 -6.05 -14.11 8.53
C GLY A 102 -4.60 -14.64 8.60
N ASP A 103 -4.46 -15.98 8.58
CA ASP A 103 -3.17 -16.70 8.59
C ASP A 103 -2.56 -16.93 7.18
N GLN A 104 -3.21 -16.45 6.11
CA GLN A 104 -2.74 -16.61 4.74
C GLN A 104 -1.77 -15.49 4.34
N PRO A 105 -0.81 -15.74 3.43
CA PRO A 105 0.05 -14.69 2.91
C PRO A 105 -0.74 -13.56 2.24
N PRO A 106 -0.40 -12.29 2.52
CA PRO A 106 0.62 -11.88 3.47
C PRO A 106 0.08 -12.03 4.88
N GLU A 107 0.84 -12.69 5.77
CA GLU A 107 0.45 -12.77 7.19
C GLU A 107 0.23 -11.35 7.70
N MET A 108 -0.97 -11.06 8.19
CA MET A 108 -1.38 -9.70 8.56
C MET A 108 -0.80 -9.26 9.91
N LEU A 109 -0.17 -10.18 10.65
CA LEU A 109 0.50 -9.87 11.91
C LEU A 109 1.63 -8.84 11.70
N GLY A 110 1.60 -7.77 12.50
CA GLY A 110 2.58 -6.69 12.42
C GLY A 110 2.20 -5.56 11.45
N TRP A 111 1.13 -5.73 10.68
CA TRP A 111 0.59 -4.73 9.77
C TRP A 111 -0.55 -3.94 10.43
N THR A 112 -0.68 -2.66 10.10
CA THR A 112 -1.84 -1.83 10.49
C THR A 112 -2.45 -1.17 9.27
N ALA A 113 -3.78 -1.17 9.22
CA ALA A 113 -4.54 -0.78 8.05
C ALA A 113 -4.55 0.74 7.85
N CYS A 114 -4.45 1.16 6.59
CA CYS A 114 -4.53 2.54 6.13
C CYS A 114 -5.48 2.63 4.93
N CYS A 115 -6.51 3.48 5.02
CA CYS A 115 -7.52 3.59 3.96
C CYS A 115 -7.02 4.45 2.77
N LEU A 116 -7.24 3.97 1.55
CA LEU A 116 -6.98 4.70 0.30
C LEU A 116 -8.29 5.14 -0.37
N HIS A 117 -8.62 6.41 -0.27
CA HIS A 117 -9.75 6.99 -1.00
C HIS A 117 -9.35 7.35 -2.44
N ILE A 118 -9.33 6.36 -3.33
CA ILE A 118 -9.09 6.56 -4.78
C ILE A 118 -10.36 7.09 -5.44
N ARG A 119 -10.37 8.39 -5.78
CA ARG A 119 -11.54 9.06 -6.36
C ARG A 119 -11.73 8.79 -7.86
N GLU A 120 -10.65 8.48 -8.56
CA GLU A 120 -10.66 8.26 -10.00
C GLU A 120 -9.68 7.14 -10.36
N TRP A 121 -10.17 6.14 -11.10
CA TRP A 121 -9.38 5.00 -11.54
C TRP A 121 -9.59 4.76 -13.04
N LYS A 122 -8.51 4.91 -13.80
CA LYS A 122 -8.51 4.76 -15.27
C LYS A 122 -7.39 3.79 -15.66
N PRO A 123 -7.59 2.47 -15.47
CA PRO A 123 -6.58 1.50 -15.83
C PRO A 123 -6.47 1.37 -17.34
N ALA A 124 -5.25 1.15 -17.84
CA ALA A 124 -4.99 0.85 -19.24
C ALA A 124 -4.34 -0.53 -19.38
N ALA A 125 -4.36 -1.10 -20.58
CA ALA A 125 -3.69 -2.37 -20.87
C ALA A 125 -2.17 -2.24 -20.69
N ASN A 126 -1.60 -1.14 -21.22
CA ASN A 126 -0.23 -0.73 -20.95
C ASN A 126 -0.17 -0.01 -19.59
N PRO A 127 0.56 -0.53 -18.57
CA PRO A 127 0.55 0.05 -17.23
C PRO A 127 1.05 1.49 -17.14
N ILE A 128 1.86 1.96 -18.09
CA ILE A 128 2.38 3.33 -18.11
C ILE A 128 1.44 4.34 -18.80
N GLU A 129 0.34 3.87 -19.40
CA GLU A 129 -0.65 4.72 -20.08
C GLU A 129 -1.93 4.97 -19.25
N GLY A 130 -2.03 4.36 -18.07
CA GLY A 130 -3.19 4.51 -17.18
C GLY A 130 -2.80 4.36 -15.71
N HIS A 131 -3.79 4.36 -14.82
CA HIS A 131 -3.54 4.16 -13.40
C HIS A 131 -3.11 2.71 -13.12
N CYS A 132 -2.09 2.57 -12.29
CA CYS A 132 -1.44 1.31 -11.93
C CYS A 132 -0.87 1.40 -10.50
N LEU A 133 -0.11 0.39 -10.05
CA LEU A 133 0.50 0.43 -8.70
C LEU A 133 1.41 1.62 -8.48
N LEU A 134 2.08 2.12 -9.53
CA LEU A 134 2.91 3.32 -9.39
C LEU A 134 2.08 4.54 -8.97
N SER A 135 0.88 4.68 -9.54
CA SER A 135 -0.09 5.70 -9.13
C SER A 135 -0.56 5.49 -7.69
N VAL A 136 -0.75 4.24 -7.25
CA VAL A 136 -1.10 3.92 -5.86
C VAL A 136 0.02 4.32 -4.91
N CYS A 137 1.28 4.01 -5.23
CA CYS A 137 2.44 4.44 -4.44
C CYS A 137 2.54 5.97 -4.35
N GLU A 138 2.25 6.69 -5.44
CA GLU A 138 2.20 8.16 -5.41
C GLU A 138 1.11 8.67 -4.45
N LEU A 139 -0.08 8.05 -4.48
CA LEU A 139 -1.17 8.38 -3.55
C LEU A 139 -0.80 8.10 -2.09
N ILE A 140 -0.13 6.98 -1.81
CA ILE A 140 0.38 6.61 -0.48
C ILE A 140 1.41 7.63 0.01
N LYS A 141 2.39 8.00 -0.81
CA LYS A 141 3.36 9.06 -0.48
C LYS A 141 2.65 10.37 -0.12
N ASN A 142 1.70 10.78 -0.95
CA ASN A 142 0.93 11.99 -0.70
C ASN A 142 0.05 11.89 0.55
N ALA A 143 -0.40 10.69 0.92
CA ALA A 143 -1.15 10.46 2.15
C ALA A 143 -0.28 10.69 3.39
N PHE A 144 0.92 10.12 3.45
CA PHE A 144 1.87 10.35 4.55
C PHE A 144 2.22 11.84 4.72
N GLU A 145 2.40 12.56 3.61
CA GLU A 145 2.65 14.01 3.67
C GLU A 145 1.51 14.79 4.32
N ARG A 146 0.26 14.36 4.15
CA ARG A 146 -0.89 15.00 4.80
C ARG A 146 -1.03 14.56 6.26
N TRP A 147 -0.84 13.27 6.53
CA TRP A 147 -1.12 12.69 7.84
C TRP A 147 -0.11 13.10 8.91
N LYS A 148 1.09 13.53 8.54
CA LYS A 148 2.09 14.07 9.48
C LYS A 148 1.68 15.37 10.17
N HIS A 149 0.77 16.13 9.57
CA HIS A 149 0.32 17.43 10.07
C HIS A 149 -0.98 17.36 10.87
N ALA A 150 -1.68 16.23 10.84
CA ALA A 150 -2.99 16.09 11.47
C ALA A 150 -2.86 15.87 12.98
N SER A 151 -2.39 16.90 13.68
CA SER A 151 -2.90 17.22 15.01
C SER A 151 -4.10 18.14 14.78
N SER A 152 -5.30 17.67 15.17
CA SER A 152 -6.56 18.43 15.23
C SER A 152 -7.22 18.87 13.92
N SER A 153 -8.12 18.03 13.40
CA SER A 153 -9.42 18.49 12.90
C SER A 153 -10.43 17.36 13.05
N LEU A 154 -11.34 17.51 14.02
CA LEU A 154 -12.63 16.84 14.04
C LEU A 154 -13.40 17.25 12.76
N TRP A 155 -14.17 16.29 12.24
CA TRP A 155 -15.13 16.35 11.11
C TRP A 155 -14.57 16.04 9.73
#